data_AF-A0A919BJE5-F1
#
_entry.id   AF-A0A919BJE5-F1
#
_cell.length_a   1.000
_cell.length_b   1.000
_cell.length_c   1.000
_cell.angle_alpha   90.00
_cell.angle_beta   90.00
_cell.angle_gamma   90.00
#
_symmetry.space_group_name_H-M   'P 1'
#
loop_
_entity.id
_entity.type
_entity.pdbx_description
1 polymer ?
#
loop_
_entity_poly.entity_id
_entity_poly.type
_entity_poly.pdbx_seq_one_letter_code
_entity_poly.pdbx_strand_id
1 'polypeptide(L)'
;MKIAMCTQGKLKRFKQYEVFVRELLTSSLFGFVEIADFVWDNKATIIVDPSHEKLKDEFGHVERTYLPMHSILRVDQVAQHGVAKIIELGDKVSLFPNPI
;
A
#
# COMPACT_ATOMS: atom_id res chain seq x y z
N MET A 1 7.48 -9.33 -4.18
CA MET A 1 6.03 -9.21 -4.44
C MET A 1 5.62 -7.75 -4.42
N LYS A 2 4.68 -7.33 -5.26
CA LYS A 2 4.05 -6.02 -5.23
C LYS A 2 2.68 -6.16 -4.57
N ILE A 3 2.38 -5.32 -3.59
CA ILE A 3 1.11 -5.34 -2.86
C ILE A 3 0.46 -3.97 -3.02
N ALA A 4 -0.78 -3.96 -3.51
CA ALA A 4 -1.60 -2.77 -3.53
C ALA A 4 -2.63 -2.86 -2.40
N MET A 5 -2.64 -1.88 -1.51
CA MET A 5 -3.53 -1.83 -0.36
C MET A 5 -4.21 -0.46 -0.25
N CYS A 6 -5.44 -0.43 0.23
CA CYS A 6 -6.17 0.79 0.53
C CYS A 6 -6.21 1.00 2.04
N THR A 7 -5.76 2.16 2.51
CA THR A 7 -5.88 2.56 3.92
C THR A 7 -6.76 3.79 4.04
N GLN A 8 -7.48 3.88 5.15
CA GLN A 8 -8.19 5.09 5.54
C GLN A 8 -7.21 6.04 6.22
N GLY A 9 -6.89 7.15 5.56
CA GLY A 9 -6.10 8.20 6.19
C GLY A 9 -6.85 8.83 7.37
N LYS A 10 -6.11 9.38 8.34
CA LYS A 10 -6.64 10.08 9.54
C LYS A 10 -7.64 11.22 9.26
N LEU A 11 -7.79 11.68 8.01
CA LEU A 11 -8.81 12.65 7.60
C LEU A 11 -9.39 12.25 6.22
N LYS A 12 -10.58 11.65 6.24
CA LYS A 12 -11.60 11.55 5.15
C LYS A 12 -11.18 11.15 3.72
N ARG A 13 -9.93 10.80 3.41
CA ARG A 13 -9.52 10.43 2.04
C ARG A 13 -8.92 9.03 2.02
N PHE A 14 -9.47 8.19 1.15
CA PHE A 14 -8.92 6.86 0.86
C PHE A 14 -7.61 7.01 0.09
N LYS A 15 -6.60 6.25 0.49
CA LYS A 15 -5.30 6.25 -0.18
C LYS A 15 -4.94 4.83 -0.56
N GLN A 16 -4.56 4.64 -1.81
CA GLN A 16 -3.99 3.39 -2.29
C GLN A 16 -2.47 3.49 -2.19
N TYR A 17 -1.90 2.53 -1.49
CA TYR A 17 -0.48 2.34 -1.30
C TYR A 17 -0.03 1.15 -2.13
N GLU A 18 1.00 1.33 -2.94
CA GLU A 18 1.70 0.26 -3.64
C GLU A 18 3.08 0.06 -3.02
N VAL A 19 3.28 -1.08 -2.35
CA VAL A 19 4.54 -1.44 -1.68
C VAL A 19 5.15 -2.70 -2.29
N PHE A 20 6.47 -2.82 -2.19
CA PHE A 20 7.20 -4.01 -2.61
C PHE A 20 7.81 -4.68 -1.37
N VAL A 21 7.61 -5.98 -1.25
CA VAL A 21 8.08 -6.79 -0.11
C VAL A 21 8.70 -8.09 -0.59
N ARG A 22 9.63 -8.64 0.18
CA ARG A 22 10.21 -9.97 -0.09
C ARG A 22 9.39 -11.09 0.55
N GLU A 23 8.76 -10.82 1.68
CA GLU A 23 7.99 -11.82 2.41
C GLU A 23 6.50 -11.48 2.47
N LEU A 24 5.67 -12.52 2.28
CA LEU A 24 4.24 -12.50 2.48
C LEU A 24 3.84 -13.84 3.10
N LEU A 25 3.17 -13.78 4.23
CA LEU A 25 2.80 -14.92 5.05
C LEU A 25 1.35 -14.81 5.49
N THR A 26 0.69 -15.95 5.68
CA THR A 26 -0.59 -15.97 6.39
C THR A 26 -0.33 -15.64 7.86
N SER A 27 -1.07 -14.68 8.41
CA SER A 27 -0.85 -14.28 9.80
C SER A 27 -1.41 -15.30 10.78
N SER A 28 -0.81 -15.36 11.98
CA SER A 28 -1.46 -16.00 13.13
C SER A 28 -2.71 -15.24 13.61
N LEU A 29 -2.87 -13.97 13.20
CA LEU A 29 -4.06 -13.17 13.46
C LEU A 29 -5.12 -13.45 12.39
N PHE A 30 -6.29 -13.93 12.83
CA PHE A 30 -7.39 -14.24 11.93
C PHE A 30 -7.83 -12.99 11.15
N GLY A 31 -7.90 -13.12 9.81
CA GLY A 31 -8.30 -12.04 8.91
C GLY A 31 -7.18 -11.06 8.54
N PHE A 32 -5.92 -11.37 8.88
CA PHE A 32 -4.76 -10.57 8.53
C PHE A 32 -3.74 -11.35 7.69
N VAL A 33 -2.98 -10.61 6.88
CA VAL A 33 -1.82 -11.08 6.13
C VAL A 33 -0.59 -10.38 6.68
N GLU A 34 0.48 -11.12 6.87
CA GLU A 34 1.76 -10.57 7.30
C GLU A 34 2.65 -10.28 6.10
N ILE A 35 3.23 -9.09 6.08
CA ILE A 35 4.22 -8.70 5.09
C ILE A 35 5.47 -8.19 5.82
N ALA A 36 6.63 -8.52 5.28
CA ALA A 36 7.92 -8.15 5.88
C ALA A 36 8.98 -7.95 4.80
N ASP A 37 10.12 -7.39 5.23
CA ASP A 37 11.28 -7.14 4.38
C ASP A 37 10.92 -6.25 3.17
N PHE A 38 10.56 -5.01 3.50
CA PHE A 38 10.18 -3.96 2.56
C PHE A 38 11.35 -3.60 1.65
N VAL A 39 11.08 -3.56 0.34
CA VAL A 39 12.05 -3.20 -0.69
C VAL A 39 11.89 -1.74 -1.06
N TRP A 40 12.89 -0.94 -0.70
CA TRP A 40 13.00 0.47 -1.07
C TRP A 40 13.98 0.61 -2.23
N ASP A 41 13.57 1.22 -3.34
CA ASP A 41 14.49 1.52 -4.43
C ASP A 41 15.25 2.83 -4.11
N ASN A 42 16.58 2.77 -4.09
CA ASN A 42 17.44 3.94 -3.90
C ASN A 42 17.86 4.59 -5.24
N LYS A 43 17.37 4.11 -6.39
CA LYS A 43 17.66 4.71 -7.71
C LYS A 43 16.83 5.98 -7.94
N ALA A 44 17.19 7.02 -7.19
CA ALA A 44 16.71 8.38 -7.40
C ALA A 44 17.34 8.97 -8.67
N THR A 45 16.63 8.87 -9.80
CA THR A 45 16.90 9.71 -10.97
C THR A 45 16.25 11.06 -10.74
N ILE A 46 16.91 11.95 -9.97
CA ILE A 46 16.79 13.43 -9.95
C ILE A 46 15.41 14.05 -9.64
N ILE A 47 14.31 13.30 -9.67
CA ILE A 47 12.96 13.73 -9.30
C ILE A 47 12.46 12.74 -8.25
N VAL A 48 12.65 13.08 -6.98
CA VAL A 48 12.15 12.28 -5.86
C VAL A 48 10.65 12.54 -5.72
N ASP A 49 9.84 11.50 -5.88
CA ASP A 49 8.39 11.61 -5.66
C ASP A 49 8.13 11.76 -4.15
N PRO A 50 7.48 12.85 -3.70
CA PRO A 50 7.19 13.08 -2.28
C PRO A 50 6.33 11.97 -1.66
N SER A 51 5.64 11.18 -2.47
CA SER A 51 4.88 10.01 -2.03
C SER A 51 5.78 8.85 -1.60
N HIS A 52 6.95 8.70 -2.24
CA HIS A 52 7.90 7.64 -1.92
C HIS A 52 8.60 7.91 -0.59
N GLU A 53 9.03 9.14 -0.35
CA GLU A 53 9.64 9.54 0.92
C GLU A 53 8.68 9.35 2.09
N LYS A 54 7.41 9.77 1.94
CA LYS A 54 6.40 9.54 2.98
C LYS A 54 6.19 8.07 3.31
N LEU A 55 6.19 7.21 2.29
CA LEU A 55 6.11 5.77 2.45
C LEU A 55 7.32 5.23 3.23
N LYS A 56 8.51 5.71 2.89
CA LYS A 56 9.76 5.32 3.57
C LYS A 56 9.82 5.86 4.99
N ASP A 57 9.29 7.05 5.27
CA ASP A 57 9.21 7.59 6.63
C ASP A 57 8.19 6.81 7.49
N GLU A 58 7.07 6.39 6.88
CA GLU A 58 6.01 5.65 7.58
C GLU A 58 6.40 4.19 7.85
N PHE A 59 7.06 3.53 6.90
CA PHE A 59 7.36 2.08 6.96
C PHE A 59 8.86 1.75 7.05
N GLY A 60 9.77 2.73 7.00
CA GLY A 60 11.22 2.50 6.94
C GLY A 60 11.82 1.92 8.22
N HIS A 61 11.10 2.01 9.33
CA HIS A 61 11.46 1.39 10.62
C HIS A 61 10.53 0.24 11.01
N VAL A 62 9.69 -0.21 10.08
CA VAL A 62 8.72 -1.29 10.31
C VAL A 62 9.27 -2.59 9.72
N GLU A 63 9.61 -3.54 10.59
CA GLU A 63 10.10 -4.86 10.18
C GLU A 63 8.98 -5.73 9.59
N ARG A 64 7.79 -5.65 10.19
CA ARG A 64 6.62 -6.46 9.82
C ARG A 64 5.33 -5.66 9.96
N THR A 65 4.44 -5.78 8.99
CA THR A 65 3.12 -5.17 9.00
C THR A 65 2.03 -6.24 8.87
N TYR A 66 0.95 -6.05 9.63
CA TYR A 66 -0.24 -6.89 9.59
C TYR A 66 -1.33 -6.15 8.84
N LEU A 67 -1.63 -6.63 7.63
CA LEU A 67 -2.64 -6.03 6.77
C LEU A 67 -3.97 -6.77 6.92
N PRO A 68 -5.08 -6.07 7.25
CA PRO A 68 -6.40 -6.67 7.15
C PRO A 68 -6.65 -7.13 5.72
N MET A 69 -7.19 -8.34 5.53
CA MET A 69 -7.44 -8.89 4.19
C MET A 69 -8.32 -7.99 3.32
N HIS A 70 -9.29 -7.29 3.91
CA HIS A 70 -10.20 -6.39 3.21
C HIS A 70 -9.53 -5.09 2.71
N SER A 71 -8.35 -4.75 3.24
CA SER A 71 -7.56 -3.60 2.79
C SER A 71 -6.69 -3.94 1.58
N ILE A 72 -6.49 -5.22 1.26
CA ILE A 72 -5.65 -5.66 0.15
C ILE A 72 -6.48 -5.62 -1.14
N LEU A 73 -6.02 -4.84 -2.11
CA LEU A 73 -6.64 -4.75 -3.43
C LEU A 73 -6.13 -5.86 -4.36
N ARG A 74 -4.81 -6.10 -4.37
CA ARG A 74 -4.17 -7.21 -5.08
C ARG A 74 -2.76 -7.48 -4.59
N VAL A 75 -2.28 -8.69 -4.88
CA VAL A 75 -0.90 -9.12 -4.69
C VAL A 75 -0.40 -9.64 -6.02
N ASP A 76 0.67 -9.02 -6.53
CA ASP A 76 1.31 -9.42 -7.79
C ASP A 76 2.72 -9.95 -7.50
N GLN A 77 3.02 -11.15 -8.01
CA GLN A 77 4.40 -11.63 -8.09
C GLN A 77 5.03 -11.03 -9.35
N VAL A 78 6.01 -10.14 -9.15
CA VAL A 78 6.65 -9.38 -10.24
C VAL A 78 8.10 -9.79 -10.40
N ALA A 79 8.59 -9.83 -11.65
CA ALA A 79 9.99 -10.14 -11.96
C ALA A 79 10.96 -8.99 -11.63
N GLN A 80 10.47 -7.75 -11.66
CA GLN A 80 11.25 -6.55 -11.33
C GLN A 80 10.43 -5.66 -10.39
N HIS A 81 11.09 -5.05 -9.41
CA HIS A 81 10.47 -4.06 -8.54
C HIS A 81 10.48 -2.68 -9.21
N GLY A 82 9.42 -1.90 -8.99
CA GLY A 82 9.34 -0.50 -9.42
C GLY A 82 9.40 0.45 -8.24
N VAL A 83 9.07 1.72 -8.46
CA VAL A 83 8.94 2.72 -7.40
C VAL A 83 7.61 2.52 -6.68
N ALA A 84 7.65 2.51 -5.34
CA ALA A 84 6.46 2.47 -4.48
C ALA A 84 5.62 3.76 -4.66
N LYS A 85 4.29 3.65 -4.72
CA LYS A 85 3.40 4.76 -5.09
C LYS A 85 2.28 4.96 -4.07
N ILE A 86 1.88 6.21 -3.87
CA ILE A 86 0.64 6.56 -3.17
C ILE A 86 -0.30 7.22 -4.18
N ILE A 87 -1.53 6.70 -4.28
CA ILE A 87 -2.59 7.27 -5.11
C ILE A 87 -3.68 7.75 -4.17
N GLU A 88 -3.99 9.05 -4.19
CA GLU A 88 -5.15 9.57 -3.47
C GLU A 88 -6.42 9.20 -4.24
N LEU A 89 -7.25 8.34 -3.65
CA LEU A 89 -8.60 8.12 -4.15
C LEU A 89 -9.46 9.30 -3.67
N GLY A 90 -9.92 10.12 -4.61
CA GLY A 90 -10.89 11.18 -4.31
C GLY A 90 -12.22 10.62 -3.78
N ASP A 91 -13.01 11.47 -3.13
CA ASP A 91 -14.36 11.20 -2.58
C ASP A 91 -15.42 10.81 -3.63
N LYS A 92 -15.03 10.38 -4.83
CA LYS A 92 -15.93 10.13 -5.95
C LYS A 92 -16.62 8.76 -5.84
N VAL A 93 -17.20 8.48 -4.69
CA VAL A 93 -18.33 7.55 -4.61
C VAL A 93 -19.49 8.33 -5.21
N SER A 94 -19.81 8.06 -6.48
CA SER A 94 -21.07 8.51 -7.07
C SER A 94 -22.19 7.99 -6.19
N LEU A 95 -22.92 8.89 -5.54
CA LEU A 95 -24.14 8.55 -4.81
C LEU A 95 -25.04 7.79 -5.77
N PHE A 96 -25.43 6.58 -5.41
CA PHE A 96 -26.42 5.84 -6.19
C PHE A 96 -27.69 6.70 -6.26
N PRO A 97 -28.28 6.87 -7.46
CA PRO A 97 -29.54 7.60 -7.58
C PRO A 97 -30.59 6.91 -6.70
N ASN A 98 -31.33 7.69 -5.94
CA ASN A 98 -32.36 7.16 -5.05
C ASN A 98 -33.42 6.41 -5.87
N PRO A 99 -33.92 5.26 -5.38
CA PRO A 99 -35.06 4.59 -6.01
C PRO A 99 -36.25 5.54 -6.11
N ILE A 100 -36.93 5.49 -7.26
CA ILE A 100 -38.17 6.23 -7.56
C ILE A 100 -39.34 5.58 -6.81
#